data_AF-A0A6P3XNQ9-F1
#
_entry.id   AF-A0A6P3XNQ9-F1
#
_cell.length_a   1.000
_cell.length_b   1.000
_cell.length_c   1.000
_cell.angle_alpha   90.00
_cell.angle_beta   90.00
_cell.angle_gamma   90.00
#
_symmetry.space_group_name_H-M   'P 1'
#
loop_
_entity.id
_entity.type
_entity.pdbx_description
1 polymer ?
#
loop_
_entity_poly.entity_id
_entity_poly.type
_entity_poly.pdbx_seq_one_letter_code
_entity_poly.pdbx_strand_id
1 'polypeptide(L)'
;MQITVLCVKLKLKILEKLKKKNIWMFLFSFVTDGLKTKDCPIFHNIFEYCQSFTGGTIAAATELNRQATDIAINWSGGMHHAKKKNASGFCYVNDIVLGILELLKHHFRVLYIDIDIHHGDGVEEAFYTTDRVMTVSFHKFGDYFPGTGDLRDIGVNEGKYYAVNVPLNEGISDDNYEAVFVPVISKVMETFQPNAIVLQCGADSLAGDRLGCFNLSIRGHGKCVAFIKSYKLPLLLLGGGGYTINNVSRCWTYETSIVVEQELSNDLPYNEQFERFGPAYKLHYDTNIIIRDKNSSNDLEKIKQKIFENLRMLPSAPSVQFRETKENSNDEQTVDDETNPDERLPQRDLDRRIQGENEYSDSEDEGEGGRKDNMSFRLTVLYIFMSIETMRLSIICFI
;
A
#
# COMPACT_ATOMS: atom_id res chain seq x y z
N MET A 1 -3.38 22.71 8.33
CA MET A 1 -3.23 21.27 8.02
C MET A 1 -3.40 20.50 9.31
N GLN A 2 -4.41 19.64 9.43
CA GLN A 2 -4.70 18.91 10.67
C GLN A 2 -4.22 17.47 10.48
N ILE A 3 -3.00 17.16 10.93
CA ILE A 3 -2.45 15.80 10.89
C ILE A 3 -3.24 14.97 11.91
N THR A 4 -4.18 14.18 11.42
CA THR A 4 -4.92 13.24 12.28
C THR A 4 -4.15 11.94 12.35
N VAL A 5 -3.38 11.76 13.43
CA VAL A 5 -2.75 10.48 13.76
C VAL A 5 -3.85 9.55 14.30
N LEU A 6 -4.47 8.75 13.43
CA LEU A 6 -5.28 7.65 13.91
C LEU A 6 -4.32 6.57 14.44
N CYS A 7 -4.10 6.57 15.75
CA CYS A 7 -3.59 5.39 16.40
C CYS A 7 -4.70 4.35 16.30
N VAL A 8 -4.58 3.45 15.33
CA VAL A 8 -5.43 2.29 15.21
C VAL A 8 -5.06 1.33 16.35
N LYS A 9 -5.45 1.68 17.58
CA LYS A 9 -5.95 0.68 18.52
C LYS A 9 -7.27 0.20 17.90
N LEU A 10 -7.20 -0.63 16.86
CA LEU A 10 -8.34 -1.42 16.40
C LEU A 10 -8.65 -2.38 17.55
N LYS A 11 -9.36 -1.85 18.55
CA LYS A 11 -9.71 -2.52 19.79
C LYS A 11 -10.74 -3.57 19.40
N LEU A 12 -10.25 -4.77 19.13
CA LEU A 12 -10.97 -6.05 19.13
C LEU A 12 -12.20 -6.21 18.23
N LYS A 13 -13.04 -5.22 17.90
CA LYS A 13 -14.37 -5.44 17.27
C LYS A 13 -14.33 -5.81 15.78
N ILE A 14 -13.52 -5.14 14.95
CA ILE A 14 -13.35 -5.55 13.53
C ILE A 14 -12.59 -6.88 13.46
N LEU A 15 -11.57 -7.05 14.30
CA LEU A 15 -10.80 -8.30 14.41
C LEU A 15 -11.62 -9.45 15.04
N GLU A 16 -12.60 -9.18 15.90
CA GLU A 16 -13.54 -10.16 16.47
C GLU A 16 -14.59 -10.58 15.45
N LYS A 17 -15.09 -9.64 14.63
CA LYS A 17 -15.94 -9.97 13.47
C LYS A 17 -15.18 -10.84 12.47
N LEU A 18 -13.87 -10.63 12.32
CA LEU A 18 -13.03 -11.51 11.49
C LEU A 18 -12.68 -12.84 12.20
N LYS A 19 -12.47 -12.87 13.53
CA LYS A 19 -12.31 -14.11 14.32
C LYS A 19 -13.52 -15.02 14.23
N LYS A 20 -14.74 -14.44 14.12
CA LYS A 20 -16.00 -15.21 13.99
C LYS A 20 -16.18 -15.86 12.61
N LYS A 21 -15.37 -15.51 11.61
CA LYS A 21 -15.32 -16.22 10.33
C LYS A 21 -14.07 -17.10 10.32
N ASN A 22 -14.21 -18.36 9.90
CA ASN A 22 -13.17 -19.39 9.76
C ASN A 22 -11.91 -19.02 8.93
N ILE A 23 -11.74 -17.76 8.53
CA ILE A 23 -10.62 -17.21 7.77
C ILE A 23 -9.30 -17.25 8.57
N TRP A 24 -9.34 -17.03 9.90
CA TRP A 24 -8.12 -16.94 10.71
C TRP A 24 -7.59 -18.28 11.21
N MET A 25 -8.46 -19.25 11.50
CA MET A 25 -8.05 -20.65 11.73
C MET A 25 -7.43 -21.26 10.46
N PHE A 26 -7.90 -20.83 9.28
CA PHE A 26 -7.28 -21.18 8.00
C PHE A 26 -5.86 -20.58 7.92
N LEU A 27 -5.66 -19.30 8.24
CA LEU A 27 -4.31 -18.69 8.29
C LEU A 27 -3.33 -19.46 9.20
N PHE A 28 -3.80 -19.98 10.35
CA PHE A 28 -2.95 -20.68 11.32
C PHE A 28 -2.34 -21.98 10.79
N SER A 29 -3.12 -22.80 10.06
CA SER A 29 -2.60 -24.02 9.41
C SER A 29 -1.72 -23.72 8.19
N PHE A 30 -2.01 -22.62 7.49
CA PHE A 30 -1.31 -22.22 6.25
C PHE A 30 0.08 -21.65 6.52
N VAL A 31 0.19 -20.84 7.58
CA VAL A 31 1.47 -20.30 8.04
C VAL A 31 2.40 -21.48 8.37
N THR A 32 1.98 -22.48 9.15
CA THR A 32 2.87 -23.60 9.53
C THR A 32 3.34 -24.50 8.38
N ASP A 33 2.54 -24.71 7.33
CA ASP A 33 2.91 -25.60 6.21
C ASP A 33 3.72 -24.89 5.12
N GLY A 34 3.54 -23.58 4.93
CA GLY A 34 4.29 -22.74 3.97
C GLY A 34 5.56 -22.08 4.52
N LEU A 35 5.79 -22.12 5.84
CA LEU A 35 6.90 -21.46 6.55
C LEU A 35 8.27 -22.15 6.45
N LYS A 36 8.40 -23.24 5.68
CA LYS A 36 9.67 -24.00 5.60
C LYS A 36 10.60 -23.49 4.50
N THR A 37 10.76 -22.18 4.36
CA THR A 37 11.77 -21.61 3.45
C THR A 37 12.88 -20.93 4.26
N LYS A 38 14.11 -20.95 3.75
CA LYS A 38 15.29 -20.40 4.47
C LYS A 38 15.17 -18.89 4.73
N ASP A 39 14.40 -18.19 3.92
CA ASP A 39 14.19 -16.74 3.94
C ASP A 39 13.00 -16.31 4.82
N CYS A 40 12.04 -17.19 5.15
CA CYS A 40 10.86 -16.84 5.96
C CYS A 40 10.87 -17.59 7.30
N PRO A 41 11.70 -17.18 8.29
CA PRO A 41 11.86 -17.89 9.54
C PRO A 41 10.62 -17.82 10.43
N ILE A 42 10.40 -18.89 11.20
CA ILE A 42 9.39 -18.89 12.27
C ILE A 42 9.97 -18.14 13.47
N PHE A 43 9.23 -17.15 13.99
CA PHE A 43 9.57 -16.44 15.22
C PHE A 43 8.35 -16.24 16.12
N HIS A 44 8.61 -15.92 17.39
CA HIS A 44 7.55 -15.69 18.38
C HIS A 44 6.67 -14.51 17.97
N ASN A 45 5.34 -14.66 18.09
CA ASN A 45 4.35 -13.64 17.71
C ASN A 45 4.33 -13.26 16.21
N ILE A 46 4.75 -14.17 15.33
CA ILE A 46 4.66 -13.98 13.87
C ILE A 46 3.24 -13.62 13.41
N PHE A 47 2.23 -14.15 14.09
CA PHE A 47 0.84 -13.88 13.77
C PHE A 47 0.44 -12.45 14.12
N GLU A 48 0.72 -12.00 15.34
CA GLU A 48 0.48 -10.63 15.80
C GLU A 48 1.28 -9.62 14.96
N TYR A 49 2.50 -9.99 14.55
CA TYR A 49 3.30 -9.23 13.59
C TYR A 49 2.54 -9.05 12.27
N CYS A 50 2.06 -10.15 11.67
CA CYS A 50 1.26 -10.10 10.44
C CYS A 50 -0.04 -9.29 10.59
N GLN A 51 -0.74 -9.47 11.71
CA GLN A 51 -1.96 -8.75 12.02
C GLN A 51 -1.75 -7.24 12.08
N SER A 52 -0.62 -6.79 12.64
CA SER A 52 -0.35 -5.38 12.89
C SER A 52 -0.19 -4.62 11.58
N PHE A 53 0.70 -5.05 10.69
CA PHE A 53 0.90 -4.36 9.41
C PHE A 53 -0.29 -4.54 8.46
N THR A 54 -0.92 -5.73 8.44
CA THR A 54 -2.07 -5.99 7.58
C THR A 54 -3.29 -5.18 8.00
N GLY A 55 -3.57 -5.12 9.31
CA GLY A 55 -4.66 -4.31 9.85
C GLY A 55 -4.44 -2.82 9.56
N GLY A 56 -3.18 -2.37 9.57
CA GLY A 56 -2.82 -1.04 9.16
C GLY A 56 -3.19 -0.72 7.71
N THR A 57 -2.75 -1.56 6.77
CA THR A 57 -3.02 -1.36 5.34
C THR A 57 -4.51 -1.39 5.02
N ILE A 58 -5.27 -2.31 5.63
CA ILE A 58 -6.74 -2.37 5.45
C ILE A 58 -7.41 -1.12 6.03
N ALA A 59 -7.02 -0.68 7.24
CA ALA A 59 -7.58 0.53 7.84
C ALA A 59 -7.28 1.77 6.99
N ALA A 60 -6.06 1.89 6.45
CA ALA A 60 -5.67 2.95 5.54
C ALA A 60 -6.54 2.99 4.27
N ALA A 61 -6.74 1.83 3.64
CA ALA A 61 -7.62 1.69 2.48
C ALA A 61 -9.09 2.02 2.82
N THR A 62 -9.59 1.60 3.99
CA THR A 62 -10.94 1.95 4.45
C THR A 62 -11.11 3.46 4.63
N GLU A 63 -10.14 4.17 5.20
CA GLU A 63 -10.23 5.63 5.36
C GLU A 63 -10.18 6.38 4.01
N LEU A 64 -9.41 5.86 3.04
CA LEU A 64 -9.43 6.37 1.65
C LEU A 64 -10.80 6.16 0.98
N ASN A 65 -11.39 4.96 1.10
CA ASN A 65 -12.72 4.66 0.58
C ASN A 65 -13.81 5.54 1.20
N ARG A 66 -13.70 5.85 2.50
CA ARG A 66 -14.63 6.73 3.21
C ARG A 66 -14.43 8.20 2.87
N GLN A 67 -13.44 8.54 2.03
CA GLN A 67 -13.05 9.90 1.70
C GLN A 67 -12.73 10.73 2.95
N ALA A 68 -12.25 10.07 4.01
CA ALA A 68 -11.81 10.71 5.25
C ALA A 68 -10.38 11.26 5.13
N THR A 69 -9.65 10.83 4.09
CA THR A 69 -8.31 11.30 3.77
C THR A 69 -8.02 11.23 2.28
N ASP A 70 -7.14 12.13 1.83
CA ASP A 70 -6.59 12.10 0.47
C ASP A 70 -5.41 11.13 0.35
N ILE A 71 -4.60 11.01 1.40
CA ILE A 71 -3.39 10.18 1.44
C ILE A 71 -3.35 9.42 2.77
N ALA A 72 -3.07 8.13 2.75
CA ALA A 72 -2.85 7.30 3.94
C ALA A 72 -1.49 6.60 3.86
N ILE A 73 -0.82 6.43 5.00
CA ILE A 73 0.53 5.86 5.07
C ILE A 73 0.52 4.61 5.96
N ASN A 74 1.26 3.58 5.59
CA ASN A 74 1.60 2.47 6.49
C ASN A 74 3.01 1.93 6.16
N TRP A 75 4.03 2.54 6.75
CA TRP A 75 5.44 2.11 6.55
C TRP A 75 5.74 0.71 7.06
N SER A 76 4.90 0.13 7.93
CA SER A 76 5.07 -1.25 8.39
C SER A 76 4.54 -2.29 7.39
N GLY A 77 3.71 -1.88 6.43
CA GLY A 77 3.19 -2.73 5.36
C GLY A 77 4.09 -2.75 4.13
N GLY A 78 3.55 -3.21 3.01
CA GLY A 78 4.31 -3.29 1.74
C GLY A 78 4.95 -4.66 1.48
N MET A 79 4.41 -5.73 2.08
CA MET A 79 4.95 -7.08 2.01
C MET A 79 4.56 -7.78 0.70
N HIS A 80 5.18 -7.36 -0.41
CA HIS A 80 4.73 -7.66 -1.78
C HIS A 80 4.99 -9.09 -2.29
N HIS A 81 5.86 -9.88 -1.64
CA HIS A 81 6.24 -11.21 -2.12
C HIS A 81 5.31 -12.34 -1.65
N ALA A 82 4.50 -12.10 -0.62
CA ALA A 82 3.62 -13.12 -0.07
C ALA A 82 2.62 -13.60 -1.12
N LYS A 83 2.48 -14.92 -1.27
CA LYS A 83 1.60 -15.57 -2.23
C LYS A 83 0.30 -16.00 -1.57
N LYS A 84 -0.69 -16.42 -2.36
CA LYS A 84 -1.98 -16.90 -1.84
C LYS A 84 -1.84 -18.07 -0.85
N LYS A 85 -0.83 -18.91 -1.03
CA LYS A 85 -0.63 -20.14 -0.24
C LYS A 85 0.78 -20.32 0.35
N ASN A 86 1.72 -19.40 0.06
CA ASN A 86 3.12 -19.55 0.46
C ASN A 86 3.68 -18.21 0.96
N ALA A 87 4.52 -18.26 1.99
CA ALA A 87 5.40 -17.15 2.34
C ALA A 87 6.59 -17.12 1.37
N SER A 88 7.15 -15.94 1.12
CA SER A 88 8.28 -15.73 0.21
C SER A 88 8.95 -14.40 0.51
N GLY A 89 10.28 -14.31 0.44
CA GLY A 89 11.01 -13.04 0.52
C GLY A 89 10.67 -12.21 1.75
N PHE A 90 10.71 -12.82 2.94
CA PHE A 90 10.32 -12.22 4.24
C PHE A 90 8.83 -11.87 4.40
N CYS A 91 8.00 -12.12 3.38
CA CYS A 91 6.59 -11.76 3.36
C CYS A 91 5.71 -12.98 3.68
N TYR A 92 4.91 -12.89 4.74
CA TYR A 92 4.01 -13.96 5.20
C TYR A 92 2.54 -13.72 4.81
N VAL A 93 2.11 -12.46 4.80
CA VAL A 93 0.78 -12.01 4.41
C VAL A 93 0.95 -10.85 3.45
N ASN A 94 0.26 -10.88 2.32
CA ASN A 94 0.29 -9.79 1.35
C ASN A 94 -0.73 -8.73 1.74
N ASP A 95 -0.32 -7.78 2.57
CA ASP A 95 -1.20 -6.70 3.03
C ASP A 95 -1.62 -5.78 1.88
N ILE A 96 -0.76 -5.63 0.87
CA ILE A 96 -1.02 -4.82 -0.33
C ILE A 96 -2.23 -5.36 -1.08
N VAL A 97 -2.27 -6.66 -1.36
CA VAL A 97 -3.40 -7.31 -2.03
C VAL A 97 -4.70 -7.10 -1.23
N LEU A 98 -4.64 -7.20 0.09
CA LEU A 98 -5.80 -6.97 0.96
C LEU A 98 -6.25 -5.51 0.94
N GLY A 99 -5.31 -4.56 0.93
CA GLY A 99 -5.59 -3.12 0.78
C GLY A 99 -6.21 -2.79 -0.58
N ILE A 100 -5.70 -3.35 -1.67
CA ILE A 100 -6.27 -3.17 -3.02
C ILE A 100 -7.68 -3.75 -3.09
N LEU A 101 -7.92 -4.94 -2.54
CA LEU A 101 -9.26 -5.54 -2.47
C LEU A 101 -10.24 -4.66 -1.67
N GLU A 102 -9.77 -4.00 -0.61
CA GLU A 102 -10.57 -3.01 0.11
C GLU A 102 -10.89 -1.81 -0.78
N LEU A 103 -9.91 -1.21 -1.46
CA LEU A 103 -10.11 -0.09 -2.39
C LEU A 103 -11.06 -0.43 -3.55
N LEU A 104 -10.99 -1.65 -4.08
CA LEU A 104 -11.85 -2.12 -5.18
C LEU A 104 -13.34 -2.18 -4.84
N LYS A 105 -13.74 -1.99 -3.58
CA LYS A 105 -15.15 -1.83 -3.21
C LYS A 105 -15.74 -0.51 -3.73
N HIS A 106 -14.93 0.56 -3.79
CA HIS A 106 -15.37 1.90 -4.20
C HIS A 106 -14.67 2.43 -5.45
N HIS A 107 -13.52 1.87 -5.82
CA HIS A 107 -12.72 2.31 -6.97
C HIS A 107 -12.80 1.31 -8.13
N PHE A 108 -13.13 1.78 -9.33
CA PHE A 108 -13.24 0.92 -10.51
C PHE A 108 -11.90 0.35 -10.94
N ARG A 109 -10.87 1.20 -10.88
CA ARG A 109 -9.49 0.92 -11.27
C ARG A 109 -8.53 1.37 -10.19
N VAL A 110 -7.71 0.44 -9.69
CA VAL A 110 -6.65 0.72 -8.71
C VAL A 110 -5.31 0.51 -9.38
N LEU A 111 -4.44 1.52 -9.34
CA LEU A 111 -3.07 1.43 -9.85
C LEU A 111 -2.14 1.05 -8.69
N TYR A 112 -1.41 -0.04 -8.84
CA TYR A 112 -0.33 -0.43 -7.95
C TYR A 112 1.01 -0.07 -8.59
N ILE A 113 1.84 0.68 -7.86
CA ILE A 113 3.18 1.08 -8.28
C ILE A 113 4.17 0.57 -7.24
N ASP A 114 5.25 -0.05 -7.70
CA ASP A 114 6.26 -0.69 -6.88
C ASP A 114 7.65 -0.17 -7.24
N ILE A 115 8.30 0.50 -6.28
CA ILE A 115 9.67 1.05 -6.40
C ILE A 115 10.68 0.34 -5.48
N ASP A 116 10.30 -0.81 -4.91
CA ASP A 116 11.23 -1.78 -4.33
C ASP A 116 12.23 -2.26 -5.38
N ILE A 117 13.43 -2.65 -4.97
CA ILE A 117 14.39 -3.20 -5.93
C ILE A 117 13.97 -4.58 -6.44
N HIS A 118 13.15 -5.31 -5.69
CA HIS A 118 12.63 -6.62 -6.07
C HIS A 118 11.32 -6.50 -6.84
N HIS A 119 11.09 -7.42 -7.76
CA HIS A 119 9.81 -7.48 -8.47
C HIS A 119 8.66 -7.77 -7.49
N GLY A 120 7.59 -6.96 -7.53
CA GLY A 120 6.35 -7.09 -6.78
C GLY A 120 5.47 -8.29 -7.17
N ASP A 121 6.08 -9.46 -7.24
CA ASP A 121 5.56 -10.68 -7.86
C ASP A 121 4.32 -11.25 -7.17
N GLY A 122 4.15 -11.09 -5.85
CA GLY A 122 2.96 -11.55 -5.14
C GLY A 122 1.72 -10.70 -5.44
N VAL A 123 1.90 -9.39 -5.61
CA VAL A 123 0.82 -8.48 -6.00
C VAL A 123 0.47 -8.68 -7.48
N GLU A 124 1.47 -8.79 -8.34
CA GLU A 124 1.27 -9.09 -9.76
C GLU A 124 0.52 -10.42 -9.94
N GLU A 125 0.96 -11.50 -9.29
CA GLU A 125 0.29 -12.81 -9.37
C GLU A 125 -1.17 -12.75 -8.91
N ALA A 126 -1.47 -11.98 -7.86
CA ALA A 126 -2.82 -11.86 -7.32
C ALA A 126 -3.80 -11.19 -8.29
N PHE A 127 -3.32 -10.30 -9.15
CA PHE A 127 -4.13 -9.53 -10.09
C PHE A 127 -3.84 -9.84 -11.57
N TYR A 128 -3.05 -10.88 -11.85
CA TYR A 128 -2.54 -11.23 -13.18
C TYR A 128 -3.62 -11.48 -14.26
N THR A 129 -4.86 -11.72 -13.83
CA THR A 129 -6.00 -12.07 -14.69
C THR A 129 -7.11 -11.03 -14.71
N THR A 130 -6.93 -9.83 -14.14
CA THR A 130 -7.97 -8.79 -14.08
C THR A 130 -7.51 -7.47 -14.71
N ASP A 131 -8.45 -6.73 -15.28
CA ASP A 131 -8.29 -5.38 -15.83
C ASP A 131 -8.61 -4.26 -14.81
N ARG A 132 -9.10 -4.61 -13.61
CA ARG A 132 -9.44 -3.64 -12.57
C ARG A 132 -8.23 -3.16 -11.77
N VAL A 133 -7.12 -3.87 -11.84
CA VAL A 133 -5.88 -3.51 -11.16
C VAL A 133 -4.76 -3.56 -12.19
N MET A 134 -4.01 -2.46 -12.28
CA MET A 134 -2.76 -2.45 -13.05
C MET A 134 -1.59 -2.49 -12.08
N THR A 135 -0.66 -3.41 -12.28
CA THR A 135 0.59 -3.49 -11.52
C THR A 135 1.73 -2.91 -12.35
N VAL A 136 2.52 -2.00 -11.76
CA VAL A 136 3.70 -1.40 -12.39
C VAL A 136 4.88 -1.55 -11.45
N SER A 137 5.91 -2.30 -11.85
CA SER A 137 7.08 -2.56 -11.01
C SER A 137 8.38 -2.19 -11.69
N PHE A 138 9.24 -1.47 -10.97
CA PHE A 138 10.57 -1.03 -11.41
C PHE A 138 11.64 -1.72 -10.57
N HIS A 139 12.24 -2.79 -11.09
CA HIS A 139 13.03 -3.70 -10.27
C HIS A 139 14.29 -4.17 -10.99
N LYS A 140 15.25 -4.71 -10.23
CA LYS A 140 16.39 -5.40 -10.80
C LYS A 140 15.94 -6.74 -11.40
N PHE A 141 16.35 -7.01 -12.63
CA PHE A 141 16.03 -8.28 -13.32
C PHE A 141 17.29 -9.03 -13.76
N GLY A 142 17.15 -10.34 -14.02
CA GLY A 142 18.25 -11.26 -14.36
C GLY A 142 18.55 -12.23 -13.22
N ASP A 143 19.82 -12.39 -12.86
CA ASP A 143 20.23 -13.20 -11.70
C ASP A 143 19.94 -12.42 -10.40
N TYR A 144 18.66 -12.38 -10.00
CA TYR A 144 18.17 -11.69 -8.81
C TYR A 144 16.84 -12.27 -8.34
N PHE A 145 16.56 -12.19 -7.04
CA PHE A 145 15.27 -12.56 -6.48
C PHE A 145 14.18 -11.57 -6.93
N PRO A 146 12.94 -12.01 -7.23
CA PRO A 146 12.41 -13.38 -7.20
C PRO A 146 12.57 -14.17 -8.51
N GLY A 147 13.19 -13.59 -9.54
CA GLY A 147 13.41 -14.23 -10.85
C GLY A 147 12.25 -14.10 -11.84
N THR A 148 11.24 -13.29 -11.53
CA THR A 148 10.10 -12.91 -12.40
C THR A 148 10.13 -11.41 -12.71
N GLY A 149 9.21 -10.92 -13.54
CA GLY A 149 9.14 -9.50 -13.91
C GLY A 149 9.90 -9.18 -15.21
N ASP A 150 9.98 -10.15 -16.12
CA ASP A 150 10.54 -9.90 -17.44
C ASP A 150 9.67 -8.87 -18.19
N LEU A 151 10.26 -8.15 -19.14
CA LEU A 151 9.54 -7.22 -20.03
C LEU A 151 8.37 -7.89 -20.79
N ARG A 152 8.40 -9.22 -20.92
CA ARG A 152 7.37 -10.06 -21.56
C ARG A 152 6.25 -10.48 -20.62
N ASP A 153 6.44 -10.33 -19.31
CA ASP A 153 5.43 -10.64 -18.30
C ASP A 153 4.41 -9.49 -18.29
N ILE A 154 3.30 -9.69 -19.01
CA ILE A 154 2.31 -8.64 -19.32
C ILE A 154 0.91 -8.99 -18.85
N GLY A 155 0.75 -9.99 -17.97
CA GLY A 155 -0.56 -10.49 -17.57
C GLY A 155 -1.19 -11.43 -18.59
N VAL A 156 -2.33 -12.01 -18.23
CA VAL A 156 -3.05 -13.01 -19.06
C VAL A 156 -4.55 -12.78 -19.01
N ASN A 157 -5.27 -13.36 -19.97
CA ASN A 157 -6.73 -13.23 -20.09
C ASN A 157 -7.16 -11.75 -20.07
N GLU A 158 -8.15 -11.39 -19.24
CA GLU A 158 -8.63 -10.01 -19.08
C GLU A 158 -7.54 -9.08 -18.51
N GLY A 159 -6.57 -9.61 -17.75
CA GLY A 159 -5.44 -8.86 -17.20
C GLY A 159 -4.27 -8.68 -18.18
N LYS A 160 -4.37 -9.15 -19.42
CA LYS A 160 -3.32 -8.96 -20.41
C LYS A 160 -3.15 -7.47 -20.73
N TYR A 161 -1.91 -6.99 -20.72
CA TYR A 161 -1.47 -5.60 -20.79
C TYR A 161 -1.72 -4.76 -19.51
N TYR A 162 -2.20 -5.37 -18.43
CA TYR A 162 -2.39 -4.71 -17.13
C TYR A 162 -1.28 -5.05 -16.10
N ALA A 163 -0.29 -5.85 -16.48
CA ALA A 163 0.96 -5.97 -15.74
C ALA A 163 2.08 -5.29 -16.55
N VAL A 164 2.77 -4.32 -15.94
CA VAL A 164 3.83 -3.52 -16.55
C VAL A 164 5.10 -3.72 -15.76
N ASN A 165 6.07 -4.40 -16.37
CA ASN A 165 7.36 -4.67 -15.77
C ASN A 165 8.46 -3.83 -16.40
N VAL A 166 9.25 -3.16 -15.56
CA VAL A 166 10.40 -2.34 -15.95
C VAL A 166 11.67 -3.01 -15.42
N PRO A 167 12.22 -4.01 -16.14
CA PRO A 167 13.43 -4.71 -15.71
C PRO A 167 14.66 -3.81 -15.88
N LEU A 168 15.42 -3.63 -14.81
CA LEU A 168 16.60 -2.76 -14.75
C LEU A 168 17.85 -3.56 -14.35
N ASN A 169 19.02 -3.00 -14.70
CA ASN A 169 20.32 -3.47 -14.26
C ASN A 169 20.78 -2.73 -12.99
N GLU A 170 21.78 -3.28 -12.33
CA GLU A 170 22.42 -2.67 -11.16
C GLU A 170 22.96 -1.25 -11.42
N GLY A 171 23.09 -0.50 -10.33
CA GLY A 171 23.73 0.80 -10.31
C GLY A 171 22.93 1.94 -10.92
N ILE A 172 21.62 1.75 -11.19
CA ILE A 172 20.79 2.82 -11.76
C ILE A 172 20.86 4.09 -10.91
N SER A 173 21.11 5.21 -11.59
CA SER A 173 21.20 6.55 -11.01
C SER A 173 19.84 7.26 -10.94
N ASP A 174 19.75 8.30 -10.11
CA ASP A 174 18.55 9.14 -10.00
C ASP A 174 18.05 9.64 -11.36
N ASP A 175 18.94 10.17 -12.20
CA ASP A 175 18.59 10.75 -13.50
C ASP A 175 18.04 9.69 -14.46
N ASN A 176 18.68 8.51 -14.53
CA ASN A 176 18.22 7.42 -15.38
C ASN A 176 16.91 6.80 -14.87
N TYR A 177 16.75 6.69 -13.55
CA TYR A 177 15.51 6.20 -12.95
C TYR A 177 14.36 7.16 -13.25
N GLU A 178 14.56 8.46 -13.04
CA GLU A 178 13.56 9.50 -13.38
C GLU A 178 13.21 9.51 -14.87
N ALA A 179 14.22 9.37 -15.75
CA ALA A 179 14.05 9.33 -17.20
C ALA A 179 13.22 8.13 -17.71
N VAL A 180 12.95 7.14 -16.86
CA VAL A 180 12.08 5.99 -17.15
C VAL A 180 10.80 6.02 -16.34
N PHE A 181 10.88 6.28 -15.04
CA PHE A 181 9.73 6.34 -14.14
C PHE A 181 8.68 7.34 -14.62
N VAL A 182 9.10 8.60 -14.85
CA VAL A 182 8.16 9.67 -15.22
C VAL A 182 7.44 9.37 -16.54
N PRO A 183 8.12 9.02 -17.65
CA PRO A 183 7.42 8.68 -18.90
C PRO A 183 6.53 7.45 -18.81
N VAL A 184 6.98 6.38 -18.14
CA VAL A 184 6.20 5.14 -17.99
C VAL A 184 4.92 5.40 -17.19
N ILE A 185 5.05 6.01 -16.00
CA ILE A 185 3.89 6.33 -15.17
C ILE A 185 2.96 7.33 -15.86
N SER A 186 3.49 8.34 -16.54
CA SER A 186 2.65 9.28 -17.30
C SER A 186 1.78 8.57 -18.33
N LYS A 187 2.37 7.63 -19.08
CA LYS A 187 1.63 6.84 -20.07
C LYS A 187 0.61 5.92 -19.41
N VAL A 188 0.97 5.28 -18.31
CA VAL A 188 0.05 4.45 -17.50
C VAL A 188 -1.14 5.28 -17.01
N MET A 189 -0.90 6.47 -16.47
CA MET A 189 -1.97 7.35 -15.98
C MET A 189 -2.91 7.80 -17.11
N GLU A 190 -2.35 8.09 -18.30
CA GLU A 190 -3.12 8.43 -19.50
C GLU A 190 -4.01 7.28 -19.98
N THR A 191 -3.49 6.04 -20.02
CA THR A 191 -4.19 4.89 -20.60
C THR A 191 -5.09 4.18 -19.60
N PHE A 192 -4.61 3.94 -18.38
CA PHE A 192 -5.33 3.19 -17.36
C PHE A 192 -6.32 4.05 -16.58
N GLN A 193 -6.06 5.35 -16.42
CA GLN A 193 -6.93 6.30 -15.72
C GLN A 193 -7.45 5.75 -14.37
N PRO A 194 -6.57 5.46 -13.39
CA PRO A 194 -6.98 4.90 -12.12
C PRO A 194 -7.82 5.89 -11.29
N ASN A 195 -8.55 5.38 -10.31
CA ASN A 195 -9.30 6.19 -9.32
C ASN A 195 -8.71 6.12 -7.91
N ALA A 196 -7.73 5.25 -7.68
CA ALA A 196 -6.92 5.18 -6.47
C ALA A 196 -5.55 4.61 -6.83
N ILE A 197 -4.53 4.99 -6.06
CA ILE A 197 -3.15 4.55 -6.24
C ILE A 197 -2.66 3.91 -4.94
N VAL A 198 -1.98 2.77 -5.06
CA VAL A 198 -1.16 2.18 -4.00
C VAL A 198 0.29 2.25 -4.45
N LEU A 199 1.14 2.96 -3.70
CA LEU A 199 2.58 3.07 -3.97
C LEU A 199 3.35 2.38 -2.85
N GLN A 200 3.99 1.26 -3.18
CA GLN A 200 4.94 0.57 -2.32
C GLN A 200 6.28 1.30 -2.46
N CYS A 201 6.83 1.75 -1.32
CA CYS A 201 8.04 2.58 -1.26
C CYS A 201 9.22 1.80 -0.66
N GLY A 202 9.50 0.62 -1.20
CA GLY A 202 10.65 -0.20 -0.82
C GLY A 202 11.94 0.61 -0.89
N ALA A 203 12.68 0.65 0.22
CA ALA A 203 13.86 1.48 0.42
C ALA A 203 15.18 0.72 0.16
N ASP A 204 15.11 -0.54 -0.26
CA ASP A 204 16.26 -1.33 -0.69
C ASP A 204 16.75 -0.99 -2.12
N SER A 205 16.00 -0.17 -2.86
CA SER A 205 16.46 0.47 -4.10
C SER A 205 17.44 1.64 -3.86
N LEU A 206 17.67 2.03 -2.61
CA LEU A 206 18.60 3.10 -2.24
C LEU A 206 20.07 2.66 -2.35
N ALA A 207 20.92 3.64 -2.63
CA ALA A 207 22.37 3.49 -2.59
C ALA A 207 22.82 3.03 -1.19
N GLY A 208 23.70 2.02 -1.15
CA GLY A 208 24.28 1.50 0.09
C GLY A 208 23.33 0.61 0.91
N ASP A 209 22.25 0.11 0.31
CA ASP A 209 21.49 -0.99 0.89
C ASP A 209 22.33 -2.28 1.04
N ARG A 210 21.98 -3.17 1.97
CA ARG A 210 22.73 -4.41 2.22
C ARG A 210 22.44 -5.51 1.20
N LEU A 211 21.23 -5.55 0.65
CA LEU A 211 20.81 -6.56 -0.33
C LEU A 211 20.63 -5.94 -1.71
N GLY A 212 20.14 -4.71 -1.76
CA GLY A 212 19.96 -3.94 -2.98
C GLY A 212 21.28 -3.52 -3.63
N CYS A 213 21.24 -3.40 -4.96
CA CYS A 213 22.39 -2.94 -5.75
C CYS A 213 22.02 -1.85 -6.77
N PHE A 214 20.97 -1.08 -6.49
CA PHE A 214 20.73 0.21 -7.14
C PHE A 214 21.56 1.31 -6.48
N ASN A 215 21.54 2.52 -7.07
CA ASN A 215 22.33 3.65 -6.61
C ASN A 215 21.47 4.92 -6.45
N LEU A 216 20.22 4.77 -6.00
CA LEU A 216 19.31 5.88 -5.82
C LEU A 216 19.62 6.68 -4.55
N SER A 217 19.50 8.00 -4.63
CA SER A 217 19.50 8.85 -3.45
C SER A 217 18.10 8.90 -2.82
N ILE A 218 18.03 9.32 -1.55
CA ILE A 218 16.75 9.63 -0.88
C ILE A 218 15.94 10.66 -1.68
N ARG A 219 16.61 11.61 -2.36
CA ARG A 219 15.93 12.62 -3.17
C ARG A 219 15.37 12.00 -4.45
N GLY A 220 16.14 11.16 -5.13
CA GLY A 220 15.71 10.45 -6.34
C GLY A 220 14.52 9.54 -6.07
N HIS A 221 14.58 8.77 -4.98
CA HIS A 221 13.48 7.92 -4.53
C HIS A 221 12.23 8.75 -4.18
N GLY A 222 12.39 9.82 -3.37
CA GLY A 222 11.29 10.74 -3.03
C GLY A 222 10.69 11.51 -4.21
N LYS A 223 11.42 11.72 -5.33
CA LYS A 223 10.84 12.29 -6.56
C LYS A 223 9.71 11.42 -7.10
N CYS A 224 9.78 10.10 -6.92
CA CYS A 224 8.71 9.19 -7.31
C CYS A 224 7.43 9.48 -6.52
N VAL A 225 7.52 9.58 -5.19
CA VAL A 225 6.40 9.96 -4.32
C VAL A 225 5.83 11.32 -4.69
N ALA A 226 6.69 12.32 -4.91
CA ALA A 226 6.26 13.67 -5.31
C ALA A 226 5.51 13.66 -6.65
N PHE A 227 6.00 12.89 -7.63
CA PHE A 227 5.37 12.74 -8.93
C PHE A 227 4.00 12.07 -8.83
N ILE A 228 3.88 10.97 -8.08
CA ILE A 228 2.59 10.28 -7.86
C ILE A 228 1.60 11.18 -7.12
N LYS A 229 2.04 11.86 -6.07
CA LYS A 229 1.22 12.81 -5.30
C LYS A 229 0.65 13.93 -6.19
N SER A 230 1.35 14.33 -7.25
CA SER A 230 0.90 15.40 -8.15
C SER A 230 -0.40 15.09 -8.90
N TYR A 231 -0.77 13.81 -9.05
CA TYR A 231 -2.02 13.38 -9.68
C TYR A 231 -3.26 13.58 -8.81
N LYS A 232 -3.10 13.85 -7.49
CA LYS A 232 -4.21 14.17 -6.56
C LYS A 232 -5.32 13.12 -6.55
N LEU A 233 -4.95 11.85 -6.59
CA LEU A 233 -5.85 10.72 -6.39
C LEU A 233 -5.70 10.17 -4.96
N PRO A 234 -6.72 9.45 -4.44
CA PRO A 234 -6.59 8.67 -3.20
C PRO A 234 -5.32 7.82 -3.24
N LEU A 235 -4.39 8.09 -2.34
CA LEU A 235 -3.04 7.53 -2.36
C LEU A 235 -2.74 6.76 -1.07
N LEU A 236 -2.46 5.47 -1.21
CA LEU A 236 -1.97 4.63 -0.13
C LEU A 236 -0.46 4.44 -0.29
N LEU A 237 0.33 4.96 0.66
CA LEU A 237 1.78 4.76 0.72
C LEU A 237 2.11 3.62 1.67
N LEU A 238 2.90 2.67 1.20
CA LEU A 238 3.37 1.54 1.99
C LEU A 238 4.89 1.52 2.06
N GLY A 239 5.43 0.80 3.04
CA GLY A 239 6.87 0.52 3.14
C GLY A 239 7.30 -0.53 2.12
N GLY A 240 8.13 -1.47 2.56
CA GLY A 240 8.71 -2.51 1.70
C GLY A 240 10.04 -3.04 2.23
N GLY A 241 10.88 -3.53 1.33
CA GLY A 241 12.26 -3.89 1.62
C GLY A 241 13.10 -2.69 2.06
N GLY A 242 14.28 -2.96 2.63
CA GLY A 242 15.17 -1.94 3.17
C GLY A 242 16.02 -2.49 4.31
N TYR A 243 17.29 -2.74 4.04
CA TYR A 243 18.15 -3.56 4.90
C TYR A 243 19.32 -2.78 5.49
N THR A 244 19.59 -1.56 5.00
CA THR A 244 20.35 -0.53 5.72
C THR A 244 19.39 0.37 6.50
N ILE A 245 18.96 -0.11 7.69
CA ILE A 245 17.85 0.47 8.48
C ILE A 245 17.93 1.99 8.73
N ASN A 246 19.14 2.55 8.86
CA ASN A 246 19.31 4.00 9.05
C ASN A 246 18.89 4.77 7.79
N ASN A 247 19.20 4.23 6.60
CA ASN A 247 18.80 4.82 5.33
C ASN A 247 17.30 4.66 5.08
N VAL A 248 16.72 3.53 5.48
CA VAL A 248 15.26 3.33 5.48
C VAL A 248 14.56 4.41 6.30
N SER A 249 15.01 4.64 7.53
CA SER A 249 14.42 5.68 8.39
C SER A 249 14.54 7.09 7.80
N ARG A 250 15.67 7.42 7.14
CA ARG A 250 15.84 8.69 6.43
C ARG A 250 14.88 8.81 5.25
N CYS A 251 14.75 7.75 4.45
CA CYS A 251 13.92 7.74 3.24
C CYS A 251 12.46 7.97 3.56
N TRP A 252 11.87 7.10 4.40
CA TRP A 252 10.45 7.19 4.75
C TRP A 252 10.12 8.47 5.54
N THR A 253 11.08 9.03 6.28
CA THR A 253 10.92 10.34 6.92
C THR A 253 10.85 11.47 5.88
N TYR A 254 11.75 11.46 4.89
CA TYR A 254 11.74 12.43 3.80
C TYR A 254 10.50 12.31 2.91
N GLU A 255 10.09 11.10 2.56
CA GLU A 255 8.86 10.86 1.80
C GLU A 255 7.61 11.30 2.54
N THR A 256 7.57 11.09 3.87
CA THR A 256 6.51 11.65 4.70
C THR A 256 6.48 13.18 4.59
N SER A 257 7.64 13.84 4.59
CA SER A 257 7.74 15.30 4.46
C SER A 257 7.21 15.81 3.12
N ILE A 258 7.42 15.07 2.03
CA ILE A 258 6.85 15.37 0.71
C ILE A 258 5.32 15.31 0.76
N VAL A 259 4.77 14.32 1.45
CA VAL A 259 3.32 14.11 1.59
C VAL A 259 2.67 15.24 2.41
N VAL A 260 3.29 15.62 3.52
CA VAL A 260 2.80 16.71 4.39
C VAL A 260 3.23 18.10 3.90
N GLU A 261 3.91 18.20 2.77
CA GLU A 261 4.37 19.47 2.19
C GLU A 261 5.23 20.28 3.17
N GLN A 262 6.12 19.60 3.87
CA GLN A 262 7.07 20.21 4.79
C GLN A 262 8.50 20.02 4.29
N GLU A 263 9.24 21.13 4.29
CA GLU A 263 10.68 21.11 4.08
C GLU A 263 11.37 20.67 5.38
N LEU A 264 12.22 19.65 5.29
CA LEU A 264 13.04 19.20 6.41
C LEU A 264 14.45 19.76 6.29
N SER A 265 15.03 20.10 7.44
CA SER A 265 16.46 20.37 7.53
C SER A 265 17.25 19.12 7.10
N ASN A 266 18.38 19.34 6.45
CA ASN A 266 19.32 18.24 6.21
C ASN A 266 20.07 17.83 7.48
N ASP A 267 20.11 18.68 8.52
CA ASP A 267 20.59 18.32 9.84
C ASP A 267 19.56 17.48 10.57
N LEU A 268 19.95 16.28 11.02
CA LEU A 268 19.05 15.44 11.80
C LEU A 268 18.79 16.05 13.18
N PRO A 269 17.55 16.04 13.66
CA PRO A 269 17.25 16.40 15.04
C PRO A 269 17.79 15.33 16.00
N TYR A 270 18.11 15.75 17.21
CA TYR A 270 18.48 14.83 18.27
C TYR A 270 17.34 13.85 18.55
N ASN A 271 17.66 12.58 18.67
CA ASN A 271 16.75 11.51 19.01
C ASN A 271 17.48 10.39 19.76
N GLU A 272 16.75 9.44 20.34
CA GLU A 272 17.32 8.33 21.13
C GLU A 272 18.35 7.49 20.35
N GLN A 273 18.27 7.47 19.02
CA GLN A 273 19.14 6.68 18.14
C GLN A 273 20.08 7.57 17.31
N PHE A 274 20.24 8.84 17.69
CA PHE A 274 20.99 9.84 16.92
C PHE A 274 22.42 9.39 16.57
N GLU A 275 23.07 8.67 17.48
CA GLU A 275 24.42 8.12 17.29
C GLU A 275 24.52 7.15 16.10
N ARG A 276 23.43 6.46 15.74
CA ARG A 276 23.40 5.54 14.58
C ARG A 276 23.62 6.27 13.24
N PHE A 277 23.41 7.58 13.20
CA PHE A 277 23.50 8.40 11.99
C PHE A 277 24.87 9.08 11.82
N GLY A 278 25.79 8.82 12.74
CA GLY A 278 27.17 9.29 12.65
C GLY A 278 27.92 8.70 11.45
N PRO A 279 29.00 9.36 10.99
CA PRO A 279 29.55 10.61 11.53
C PRO A 279 28.87 11.88 10.97
N ALA A 280 28.05 11.75 9.93
CA ALA A 280 27.52 12.91 9.21
C ALA A 280 26.31 13.57 9.89
N TYR A 281 25.46 12.77 10.56
CA TYR A 281 24.21 13.23 11.19
C TYR A 281 23.29 14.01 10.23
N LYS A 282 23.30 13.62 8.94
CA LYS A 282 22.48 14.23 7.89
C LYS A 282 21.32 13.33 7.47
N LEU A 283 20.24 13.96 7.01
CA LEU A 283 19.10 13.30 6.38
C LEU A 283 19.51 12.70 5.03
N HIS A 284 20.11 13.51 4.17
CA HIS A 284 20.60 13.08 2.86
C HIS A 284 22.08 12.64 2.94
N TYR A 285 22.40 11.63 2.15
CA TYR A 285 23.76 11.13 1.95
C TYR A 285 24.03 10.95 0.45
N ASP A 286 25.31 10.99 0.07
CA ASP A 286 25.72 10.87 -1.32
C ASP A 286 25.59 9.43 -1.83
N THR A 287 25.24 9.29 -3.09
CA THR A 287 25.23 7.99 -3.78
C THR A 287 26.66 7.49 -4.01
N ASN A 288 26.81 6.21 -4.32
CA ASN A 288 28.13 5.61 -4.47
C ASN A 288 28.72 5.93 -5.85
N ILE A 289 29.71 6.83 -5.89
CA ILE A 289 30.39 7.25 -7.13
C ILE A 289 31.18 6.13 -7.83
N ILE A 290 31.49 5.03 -7.12
CA ILE A 290 32.25 3.90 -7.66
C ILE A 290 31.32 2.93 -8.42
N ILE A 291 30.04 2.87 -8.03
CA ILE A 291 29.06 2.01 -8.70
C ILE A 291 28.73 2.61 -10.06
N ARG A 292 29.07 1.89 -11.13
CA ARG A 292 28.74 2.28 -12.49
C ARG A 292 27.29 1.90 -12.80
N ASP A 293 26.55 2.86 -13.35
CA ASP A 293 25.22 2.59 -13.91
C ASP A 293 25.33 1.68 -15.15
N LYS A 294 24.75 0.48 -15.05
CA LYS A 294 24.71 -0.51 -16.15
C LYS A 294 23.47 -0.36 -17.03
N ASN A 295 22.70 0.71 -16.87
CA ASN A 295 21.51 1.02 -17.65
C ASN A 295 21.85 2.08 -18.69
N SER A 296 22.23 1.65 -19.90
CA SER A 296 22.49 2.59 -20.98
C SER A 296 21.18 3.28 -21.41
N SER A 297 21.24 4.55 -21.80
CA SER A 297 20.04 5.28 -22.26
C SER A 297 19.35 4.59 -23.44
N ASN A 298 20.11 3.89 -24.29
CA ASN A 298 19.56 3.11 -25.40
C ASN A 298 18.76 1.89 -24.93
N ASP A 299 19.22 1.20 -23.88
CA ASP A 299 18.50 0.04 -23.34
C ASP A 299 17.24 0.47 -22.59
N LEU A 300 17.34 1.54 -21.81
CA LEU A 300 16.18 2.16 -21.17
C LEU A 300 15.13 2.63 -22.18
N GLU A 301 15.57 3.21 -23.30
CA GLU A 301 14.68 3.63 -24.38
C GLU A 301 13.97 2.44 -25.04
N LYS A 302 14.66 1.32 -25.29
CA LYS A 302 14.02 0.09 -25.80
C LYS A 302 12.98 -0.46 -24.84
N ILE A 303 13.27 -0.48 -23.53
CA ILE A 303 12.33 -0.91 -22.50
C ILE A 303 11.08 -0.03 -22.54
N LYS A 304 11.24 1.30 -22.49
CA LYS A 304 10.12 2.26 -22.58
C LYS A 304 9.30 2.09 -23.84
N GLN A 305 9.94 1.97 -25.00
CA GLN A 305 9.25 1.78 -26.27
C GLN A 305 8.38 0.51 -26.24
N LYS A 306 8.92 -0.59 -25.70
CA LYS A 306 8.15 -1.81 -25.59
C LYS A 306 6.96 -1.70 -24.65
N ILE A 307 7.14 -1.04 -23.50
CA ILE A 307 6.05 -0.75 -22.57
C ILE A 307 4.99 0.13 -23.24
N PHE A 308 5.40 1.16 -24.01
CA PHE A 308 4.47 2.03 -24.71
C PHE A 308 3.70 1.31 -25.81
N GLU A 309 4.31 0.35 -26.51
CA GLU A 309 3.59 -0.55 -27.41
C GLU A 309 2.53 -1.37 -26.68
N ASN A 310 2.89 -1.96 -25.53
CA ASN A 310 1.96 -2.74 -24.72
C ASN A 310 0.78 -1.88 -24.21
N LEU A 311 1.06 -0.68 -23.69
CA LEU A 311 0.04 0.24 -23.19
C LEU A 311 -0.89 0.77 -24.30
N ARG A 312 -0.44 0.85 -25.55
CA ARG A 312 -1.30 1.19 -26.70
C ARG A 312 -2.33 0.12 -27.02
N MET A 313 -2.14 -1.12 -26.54
CA MET A 313 -3.10 -2.20 -26.74
C MET A 313 -4.30 -2.11 -25.80
N LEU A 314 -4.22 -1.29 -24.75
CA LEU A 314 -5.32 -1.06 -23.84
C LEU A 314 -6.39 -0.20 -24.52
N PRO A 315 -7.69 -0.52 -24.35
CA PRO A 315 -8.74 0.38 -24.75
C PRO A 315 -8.61 1.66 -23.92
N SER A 316 -8.60 2.83 -24.57
CA SER A 316 -8.37 4.12 -23.89
C SER A 316 -9.41 4.45 -22.80
N ALA A 317 -10.51 3.69 -22.73
CA ALA A 317 -11.40 3.54 -21.57
C ALA A 317 -12.42 2.40 -21.82
N PRO A 318 -12.29 1.20 -21.23
CA PRO A 318 -13.36 0.21 -21.23
C PRO A 318 -14.39 0.53 -20.14
N SER A 319 -15.67 0.34 -20.44
CA SER A 319 -16.78 0.43 -19.49
C SER A 319 -16.74 -0.76 -18.53
N VAL A 320 -16.08 -0.62 -17.38
CA VAL A 320 -16.10 -1.63 -16.32
C VAL A 320 -17.47 -1.63 -15.66
N GLN A 321 -18.25 -2.71 -15.83
CA GLN A 321 -19.52 -2.86 -15.13
C GLN A 321 -19.27 -3.05 -13.63
N PHE A 322 -19.92 -2.23 -12.80
CA PHE A 322 -19.87 -2.35 -11.35
C PHE A 322 -20.49 -3.68 -10.92
N ARG A 323 -19.71 -4.51 -10.23
CA ARG A 323 -20.28 -5.58 -9.40
C ARG A 323 -20.41 -5.01 -8.01
N GLU A 324 -21.64 -4.69 -7.61
CA GLU A 324 -21.98 -4.43 -6.21
C GLU A 324 -21.48 -5.62 -5.38
N THR A 325 -20.38 -5.42 -4.66
CA THR A 325 -20.12 -6.25 -3.50
C THR A 325 -21.14 -5.82 -2.48
N LYS A 326 -22.06 -6.72 -2.10
CA LYS A 326 -23.06 -6.43 -1.08
C LYS A 326 -22.37 -5.74 0.08
N GLU A 327 -22.67 -4.46 0.27
CA GLU A 327 -22.28 -3.75 1.46
C GLU A 327 -22.81 -4.58 2.62
N ASN A 328 -21.98 -4.85 3.63
CA ASN A 328 -22.54 -5.18 4.92
C ASN A 328 -23.13 -3.87 5.46
N SER A 329 -24.30 -3.49 4.94
CA SER A 329 -25.11 -2.46 5.55
C SER A 329 -25.37 -2.92 6.97
N ASN A 330 -24.76 -2.22 7.92
CA ASN A 330 -25.32 -2.12 9.27
C ASN A 330 -26.44 -1.07 9.20
N ASP A 331 -27.39 -1.25 8.28
CA ASP A 331 -28.69 -0.66 8.51
C ASP A 331 -29.35 -1.63 9.48
N GLU A 332 -29.54 -1.16 10.71
CA GLU A 332 -30.58 -1.69 11.57
C GLU A 332 -31.89 -1.53 10.81
N GLN A 333 -32.18 -2.46 9.92
CA GLN A 333 -33.53 -2.64 9.41
C GLN A 333 -34.37 -2.96 10.64
N THR A 334 -35.11 -1.96 11.09
CA THR A 334 -36.35 -2.13 11.82
C THR A 334 -37.24 -3.03 10.96
N VAL A 335 -37.15 -4.34 11.20
CA VAL A 335 -38.04 -5.33 10.63
C VAL A 335 -39.38 -5.14 11.35
N ASP A 336 -40.15 -4.13 11.00
CA ASP A 336 -41.43 -3.92 11.68
C ASP A 336 -42.63 -3.56 10.81
N ASP A 337 -42.54 -3.52 9.48
CA ASP A 337 -43.75 -3.17 8.68
C ASP A 337 -44.14 -4.09 7.52
N GLU A 338 -43.50 -5.25 7.31
CA GLU A 338 -43.92 -6.16 6.21
C GLU A 338 -43.88 -7.66 6.56
N THR A 339 -44.34 -8.06 7.76
CA THR A 339 -44.55 -9.51 8.05
C THR A 339 -46.03 -9.86 8.21
N ASN A 340 -46.46 -10.89 7.48
CA ASN A 340 -47.81 -11.42 7.51
C ASN A 340 -48.14 -11.96 8.93
N PRO A 341 -49.20 -11.46 9.60
CA PRO A 341 -49.52 -11.84 10.99
C PRO A 341 -49.83 -13.34 11.19
N ASP A 342 -50.05 -14.10 10.11
CA ASP A 342 -50.35 -15.53 10.16
C ASP A 342 -49.11 -16.44 9.97
N GLU A 343 -47.90 -15.89 9.77
CA GLU A 343 -46.68 -16.68 9.65
C GLU A 343 -45.92 -16.82 10.98
N ARG A 344 -45.56 -18.05 11.33
CA ARG A 344 -44.87 -18.36 12.59
C ARG A 344 -43.39 -17.98 12.48
N LEU A 345 -42.99 -16.93 13.17
CA LEU A 345 -41.60 -16.44 13.19
C LEU A 345 -40.64 -17.39 13.94
N PRO A 346 -39.35 -17.44 13.56
CA PRO A 346 -38.32 -18.17 14.29
C PRO A 346 -38.14 -17.67 15.72
N GLN A 347 -37.91 -18.58 16.68
CA GLN A 347 -37.77 -18.28 18.12
C GLN A 347 -36.78 -17.13 18.40
N ARG A 348 -35.66 -17.08 17.66
CA ARG A 348 -34.63 -16.04 17.81
C ARG A 348 -35.16 -14.61 17.61
N ASP A 349 -36.17 -14.45 16.76
CA ASP A 349 -36.71 -13.14 16.39
C ASP A 349 -37.80 -12.71 17.38
N LEU A 350 -38.39 -13.66 18.13
CA LEU A 350 -39.26 -13.39 19.28
C LEU A 350 -38.43 -13.00 20.51
N ASP A 351 -37.31 -13.69 20.75
CA ASP A 351 -36.39 -13.39 21.85
C ASP A 351 -35.77 -11.98 21.72
N ARG A 352 -35.67 -11.48 20.48
CA ARG A 352 -35.19 -10.12 20.16
C ARG A 352 -36.20 -9.01 20.45
N ARG A 353 -37.49 -9.34 20.59
CA ARG A 353 -38.58 -8.38 20.88
C ARG A 353 -38.80 -8.16 22.37
N ILE A 354 -38.07 -8.85 23.25
CA ILE A 354 -38.19 -8.67 24.70
C ILE A 354 -37.37 -7.42 25.08
N GLN A 355 -38.06 -6.28 25.13
CA GLN A 355 -37.51 -5.05 25.67
C GLN A 355 -37.40 -5.20 27.20
N GLY A 356 -36.20 -5.09 27.75
CA GLY A 356 -36.01 -5.07 29.20
C GLY A 356 -36.57 -3.77 29.79
N GLU A 357 -37.15 -3.82 30.99
CA GLU A 357 -37.81 -2.67 31.65
C GLU A 357 -36.93 -1.41 31.86
N ASN A 358 -35.66 -1.43 31.46
CA ASN A 358 -34.68 -0.36 31.64
C ASN A 358 -34.13 0.27 30.34
N GLU A 359 -34.66 -0.07 29.15
CA GLU A 359 -34.21 0.55 27.89
C GLU A 359 -35.13 1.69 27.46
N TYR A 360 -34.69 2.93 27.74
CA TYR A 360 -35.31 4.16 27.24
C TYR A 360 -34.83 4.44 25.80
N SER A 361 -35.77 4.73 24.91
CA SER A 361 -35.54 5.10 23.51
C SER A 361 -35.24 6.60 23.41
N ASP A 362 -34.03 6.96 22.99
CA ASP A 362 -33.67 8.34 22.63
C ASP A 362 -33.92 8.55 21.14
N SER A 363 -35.09 9.08 20.77
CA SER A 363 -35.39 9.44 19.39
C SER A 363 -36.24 10.71 19.32
N GLU A 364 -35.63 11.89 19.51
CA GLU A 364 -36.19 13.14 19.00
C GLU A 364 -35.08 14.14 18.61
N ASP A 365 -35.25 14.68 17.40
CA ASP A 365 -34.85 16.02 16.94
C ASP A 365 -33.38 16.35 16.63
N GLU A 366 -33.12 16.71 15.36
CA GLU A 366 -32.26 17.79 14.81
C GLU A 366 -32.10 17.47 13.30
N GLY A 367 -32.54 18.23 12.30
CA GLY A 367 -32.69 19.68 12.16
C GLY A 367 -32.10 20.05 10.78
N GLU A 368 -32.91 20.62 9.88
CA GLU A 368 -32.51 21.02 8.53
C GLU A 368 -31.37 22.07 8.54
N GLY A 369 -30.29 21.84 7.79
CA GLY A 369 -29.17 22.80 7.72
C GLY A 369 -28.25 22.58 6.51
N GLY A 370 -28.34 23.48 5.54
CA GLY A 370 -27.70 23.41 4.22
C GLY A 370 -26.17 23.32 4.18
N ARG A 371 -25.68 22.56 3.19
CA ARG A 371 -24.27 22.44 2.78
C ARG A 371 -23.70 23.81 2.38
N LYS A 372 -22.57 24.18 3.00
CA LYS A 372 -21.63 25.16 2.45
C LYS A 372 -20.34 24.44 2.07
N ASP A 373 -20.11 24.34 0.76
CA ASP A 373 -18.84 23.90 0.18
C ASP A 373 -17.76 24.95 0.44
N ASN A 374 -16.80 24.60 1.30
CA ASN A 374 -15.48 25.20 1.31
C ASN A 374 -14.48 24.05 1.12
N MET A 375 -13.90 23.95 -0.08
CA MET A 375 -12.80 23.02 -0.36
C MET A 375 -11.56 23.47 0.43
N SER A 376 -11.34 22.83 1.57
CA SER A 376 -10.07 22.79 2.28
C SER A 376 -9.57 21.34 2.28
N PHE A 377 -8.36 21.10 1.75
CA PHE A 377 -7.70 19.79 1.72
C PHE A 377 -7.63 19.14 3.11
N ARG A 378 -7.93 17.84 3.20
CA ARG A 378 -7.94 17.06 4.46
C ARG A 378 -6.92 15.92 4.37
N LEU A 379 -5.72 16.20 4.88
CA LEU A 379 -4.66 15.21 5.02
C LEU A 379 -4.79 14.46 6.35
N THR A 380 -5.12 13.17 6.33
CA THR A 380 -5.01 12.28 7.49
C THR A 380 -3.79 11.38 7.29
N VAL A 381 -2.66 11.75 7.89
CA VAL A 381 -1.50 10.85 7.95
C VAL A 381 -1.78 9.77 8.99
N LEU A 382 -2.16 8.58 8.51
CA LEU A 382 -2.33 7.41 9.35
C LEU A 382 -0.95 6.90 9.79
N TYR A 383 -0.59 7.02 11.06
CA TYR A 383 0.56 6.30 11.62
C TYR A 383 0.03 5.04 12.33
N ILE A 384 0.07 3.90 11.65
CA ILE A 384 -0.11 2.62 12.32
C ILE A 384 1.23 2.22 12.94
N PHE A 385 1.38 2.51 14.23
CA PHE A 385 2.55 2.09 15.00
C PHE A 385 2.61 0.57 15.10
N MET A 386 3.75 -0.04 14.73
CA MET A 386 4.40 -1.10 15.53
C MET A 386 5.84 -1.43 15.05
N SER A 387 6.79 -0.57 15.43
CA SER A 387 8.11 -0.90 15.99
C SER A 387 8.69 0.44 16.48
N ILE A 388 8.93 0.55 17.78
CA ILE A 388 9.30 1.80 18.46
C ILE A 388 10.63 2.38 17.92
N GLU A 389 11.46 1.56 17.26
CA GLU A 389 12.81 1.94 16.85
C GLU A 389 12.96 2.52 15.45
N THR A 390 12.01 2.38 14.53
CA THR A 390 12.17 2.93 13.16
C THR A 390 11.35 4.19 12.92
N MET A 391 10.21 4.34 13.63
CA MET A 391 9.27 5.46 13.44
C MET A 391 9.50 6.65 14.37
N ARG A 392 10.20 6.49 15.51
CA ARG A 392 10.51 7.64 16.39
C ARG A 392 11.35 8.70 15.66
N LEU A 393 12.20 8.27 14.73
CA LEU A 393 13.00 9.14 13.87
C LEU A 393 12.16 10.03 12.95
N SER A 394 11.05 9.50 12.43
CA SER A 394 10.19 10.26 11.51
C SER A 394 9.36 11.33 12.21
N ILE A 395 8.92 11.08 13.44
CA ILE A 395 8.10 12.02 14.22
C ILE A 395 8.96 13.10 14.90
N ILE A 396 10.18 12.77 15.31
CA ILE A 396 11.10 13.75 15.94
C ILE A 396 11.56 14.83 14.93
N CYS A 397 11.46 14.60 13.63
CA CYS A 397 11.67 15.65 12.62
C CYS A 397 10.52 16.68 12.52
N PHE A 398 9.36 16.42 13.12
CA PHE A 398 8.18 17.30 13.03
C PHE A 398 7.83 18.03 14.33
N ILE A 399 8.58 17.82 15.41
CA ILE A 399 8.50 18.55 16.69
C ILE A 399 9.82 19.27 16.89
#